data_AF-A0A068V717-F1
#
_entry.id   AF-A0A068V717-F1
#
_cell.length_a   1.000
_cell.length_b   1.000
_cell.length_c   1.000
_cell.angle_alpha   90.00
_cell.angle_beta   90.00
_cell.angle_gamma   90.00
#
_symmetry.space_group_name_H-M   'P 1'
#
loop_
_entity.id
_entity.type
_entity.pdbx_description
1 polymer ?
#
loop_
_entity_poly.entity_id
_entity_poly.type
_entity_poly.pdbx_seq_one_letter_code
_entity_poly.pdbx_strand_id
1 'polypeptide(L)' 'MRGTTTMVLFLFIIVFLSTALASFTANVTLDHCALVIDGKRKVLISDAIHYPRSTSQGRTALLP' A
#
# COMPACT_ATOMS: atom_id res chain seq x y z
N MET A 1 23.76 28.90 -16.29
CA MET A 1 23.67 28.41 -14.89
C MET A 1 22.33 28.69 -14.21
N ARG A 2 21.55 29.72 -14.59
CA ARG A 2 20.22 30.01 -13.99
C ARG A 2 19.09 29.04 -14.38
N GLY A 3 19.15 28.45 -15.59
CA GLY A 3 18.12 27.51 -16.07
C GLY A 3 18.29 26.08 -15.53
N THR A 4 19.51 25.67 -15.19
CA THR A 4 19.76 24.34 -14.62
C THR A 4 19.22 24.23 -13.19
N THR A 5 19.34 25.30 -12.40
CA THR A 5 18.79 25.35 -11.03
C THR A 5 17.28 25.31 -11.01
N THR A 6 16.61 25.99 -11.96
CA THR A 6 15.14 25.97 -12.04
C THR A 6 14.61 24.60 -12.49
N MET A 7 15.29 23.94 -13.43
CA MET A 7 14.96 22.58 -13.87
C MET A 7 15.12 21.56 -12.74
N VAL A 8 16.20 21.66 -11.95
CA VAL A 8 16.43 20.79 -10.79
C VAL A 8 15.36 21.00 -9.71
N LEU A 9 15.01 22.26 -9.41
CA LEU A 9 13.94 22.56 -8.46
C LEU A 9 12.58 22.00 -8.93
N PHE A 10 12.28 22.15 -10.22
CA PHE A 10 11.05 21.61 -10.80
C PHE A 10 10.97 20.08 -10.70
N LEU A 11 12.07 19.39 -11.02
CA LEU A 11 12.16 17.94 -10.88
C LEU A 11 11.98 17.51 -9.42
N PHE A 12 12.60 18.23 -8.47
CA PHE A 12 12.45 17.94 -7.04
C PHE A 12 10.99 18.07 -6.59
N ILE A 13 10.28 19.11 -7.04
CA ILE A 13 8.86 19.30 -6.74
C ILE A 13 8.02 18.14 -7.29
N ILE A 14 8.28 17.69 -8.52
CA ILE A 14 7.57 16.56 -9.13
C ILE A 14 7.79 15.28 -8.31
N VAL A 15 9.03 14.96 -7.96
CA VAL A 15 9.36 13.76 -7.18
C VAL A 15 8.73 13.83 -5.78
N PHE A 16 8.80 15.00 -5.13
CA PHE A 16 8.18 15.21 -3.83
C PHE A 16 6.66 15.02 -3.88
N LEU A 17 6.00 15.60 -4.89
CA LEU A 17 4.55 15.47 -5.02
C LEU A 17 4.13 14.03 -5.38
N SER A 18 4.89 13.36 -6.24
CA SER A 18 4.65 11.95 -6.58
C SER A 18 4.78 11.03 -5.37
N THR A 19 5.80 11.23 -4.54
CA THR A 19 6.00 10.42 -3.33
C THR A 19 4.94 10.70 -2.27
N ALA A 20 4.53 11.95 -2.09
CA ALA A 20 3.43 12.32 -1.19
C ALA A 20 2.08 11.73 -1.61
N LEU A 21 1.81 11.64 -2.91
CA LEU A 21 0.58 11.02 -3.44
C LEU A 21 0.61 9.49 -3.36
N ALA A 22 1.79 8.88 -3.46
CA ALA A 22 1.95 7.43 -3.40
C ALA A 22 2.05 6.88 -1.97
N SER A 23 2.24 7.73 -0.96
CA SER A 23 2.30 7.30 0.44
C SER A 23 0.89 6.95 0.94
N PHE A 24 0.62 5.66 1.12
CA PHE A 24 -0.56 5.16 1.80
C PHE A 24 -0.16 4.46 3.10
N THR A 25 -0.90 4.70 4.17
CA THR A 25 -0.75 3.99 5.43
C THR A 25 -2.13 3.66 5.98
N ALA A 26 -2.30 2.44 6.47
CA ALA A 26 -3.49 2.03 7.19
C ALA A 26 -3.12 1.95 8.68
N ASN A 27 -3.93 2.56 9.55
CA ASN A 27 -3.74 2.38 10.97
C ASN A 27 -4.45 1.08 11.39
N VAL A 28 -3.67 0.07 11.76
CA VAL A 28 -4.19 -1.23 12.18
C VAL A 28 -3.79 -1.48 13.62
N THR A 29 -4.78 -1.51 14.51
CA THR A 29 -4.60 -1.88 15.92
C THR A 29 -5.46 -3.08 16.24
N LEU A 30 -5.07 -3.82 17.28
CA LEU A 30 -5.91 -4.86 17.87
C LEU A 30 -6.52 -4.30 19.15
N ASP A 31 -7.83 -4.47 19.29
CA ASP A 31 -8.46 -4.36 20.61
C ASP A 31 -8.73 -5.76 21.18
N HIS A 32 -9.55 -5.86 22.23
CA HIS A 32 -9.82 -7.12 22.92
C HIS A 32 -10.24 -8.27 22.00
N CYS A 33 -11.04 -8.02 20.97
CA CYS A 33 -11.59 -9.09 20.14
C CYS A 33 -11.72 -8.75 18.66
N ALA A 34 -11.21 -7.59 18.22
CA ALA A 34 -11.37 -7.16 16.85
C ALA A 34 -10.19 -6.34 16.34
N LEU A 35 -10.05 -6.39 15.01
CA LEU A 35 -9.12 -5.56 14.29
C LEU A 35 -9.74 -4.18 14.11
N VAL A 36 -9.04 -3.13 14.54
CA VAL A 36 -9.44 -1.74 14.33
C VAL A 36 -8.60 -1.21 13.17
N ILE A 37 -9.24 -1.05 12.01
CA ILE A 37 -8.62 -0.46 10.81
C ILE A 37 -9.17 0.95 10.64
N ASP A 38 -8.29 1.95 10.57
CA ASP A 38 -8.62 3.38 10.43
C ASP A 38 -9.62 3.86 11.49
N GLY A 39 -9.41 3.42 12.73
CA GLY A 39 -10.26 3.76 13.88
C GLY A 39 -11.62 3.04 13.91
N LYS A 40 -11.90 2.16 12.94
CA LYS A 40 -13.16 1.41 12.86
C LYS A 40 -12.95 -0.06 13.18
N ARG A 41 -13.74 -0.59 14.11
CA ARG A 41 -13.75 -2.02 14.45
C ARG A 41 -14.30 -2.83 13.27
N LYS A 42 -13.56 -3.85 12.84
CA LYS A 42 -13.90 -4.73 11.73
C LYS A 42 -13.83 -6.19 12.15
N VAL A 43 -14.81 -6.97 11.68
CA VAL A 43 -14.75 -8.43 11.69
C VAL A 43 -14.12 -8.86 10.37
N LEU A 44 -12.93 -9.47 10.43
CA LEU A 44 -12.23 -9.96 9.25
C LEU A 44 -12.66 -11.40 8.96
N ILE A 45 -13.18 -11.64 7.76
CA ILE A 45 -13.39 -12.99 7.22
C ILE A 45 -12.24 -13.26 6.26
N SER A 46 -11.37 -14.20 6.59
CA SER A 46 -10.19 -14.57 5.80
C SER A 46 -10.15 -16.06 5.53
N ASP A 47 -9.69 -16.45 4.35
CA ASP A 47 -9.41 -17.84 4.01
C ASP A 47 -7.90 -18.14 4.10
N ALA A 48 -7.56 -19.40 4.39
CA ALA A 48 -6.17 -19.82 4.59
C ALA A 48 -5.59 -20.42 3.31
N ILE A 49 -4.68 -19.70 2.66
CA ILE A 49 -3.92 -20.22 1.51
C ILE A 49 -2.56 -20.72 1.99
N HIS A 50 -2.39 -22.04 2.07
CA HIS A 50 -1.11 -22.67 2.41
C HIS A 50 -0.14 -22.60 1.23
N TYR A 51 1.03 -21.97 1.42
CA TYR A 51 2.06 -21.82 0.39
C TYR A 51 3.23 -22.80 0.57
N PRO A 52 3.01 -24.09 0.25
CA PRO A 52 4.00 -24.87 -0.49
C PRO A 52 3.34 -26.03 -1.26
N ARG A 53 2.98 -25.80 -2.54
CA ARG A 53 2.80 -26.75 -3.67
C ARG A 53 2.04 -26.14 -4.85
N SER A 54 1.59 -24.90 -4.75
CA SER A 54 1.03 -24.13 -5.87
C SER A 54 2.14 -23.42 -6.62
N THR A 55 2.31 -23.74 -7.92
CA THR A 55 3.08 -22.89 -8.83
C THR A 55 2.44 -21.49 -8.83
N SER A 56 3.25 -20.44 -8.92
CA SER A 56 2.82 -19.04 -8.84
C SER A 56 1.68 -18.68 -9.78
N GLN A 57 1.48 -19.48 -10.84
CA GLN A 57 0.45 -19.34 -11.85
C GLN A 57 -0.99 -19.59 -11.34
N GLY A 58 -1.18 -20.40 -10.30
CA GLY A 58 -2.52 -20.69 -9.76
C GLY A 58 -3.18 -19.53 -9.00
N ARG A 59 -2.38 -18.59 -8.46
CA ARG A 59 -2.87 -17.43 -7.68
C ARG A 59 -3.70 -16.45 -8.51
N THR A 60 -3.41 -16.33 -9.80
CA THR A 60 -3.99 -15.30 -10.68
C THR A 60 -5.39 -15.67 -11.22
N ALA A 61 -5.82 -16.93 -11.08
CA ALA A 61 -7.09 -17.42 -11.65
C ALA A 61 -8.31 -17.32 -10.72
N LEU A 62 -8.13 -16.83 -9.48
CA LEU A 62 -9.20 -16.67 -8.47
C LEU A 62 -9.62 -15.20 -8.24
N LEU A 63 -9.03 -14.27 -9.00
CA LEU A 63 -9.46 -12.88 -9.03
C LEU A 63 -10.53 -12.73 -10.12
N PRO A 64 -11.71 -12.17 -9.83
CA PRO A 64 -12.74 -11.90 -10.83
C PRO A 64 -12.29 -10.88 -11.89
#